data_AF-A0A7M2YUI4-F1
#
_entry.id   AF-A0A7M2YUI4-F1
#
_cell.length_a   1.000
_cell.length_b   1.000
_cell.length_c   1.000
_cell.angle_alpha   90.00
_cell.angle_beta   90.00
_cell.angle_gamma   90.00
#
_symmetry.space_group_name_H-M   'P 1'
#
loop_
_entity.id
_entity.type
_entity.pdbx_description
1 polymer ?
#
loop_
_entity_poly.entity_id
_entity_poly.type
_entity_poly.pdbx_seq_one_letter_code
_entity_poly.pdbx_strand_id
1 'polypeptide(L)'
;MLTILAITTLFAILAIVPRALAQAAHTYRPTPMPKQWQPPGAWLRQAMCIHRHESVDWHRAGRDWQGRPSPYFGGMQFLVSTWRRAGGSGLPSDASPREQLYRAYRIWDMGAGRMGDGLGSWREWGTAGACGLR
;
A
#
# COMPACT_ATOMS: atom_id res chain seq x y z
N MET A 1 -23.88 68.93 24.67
CA MET A 1 -23.68 67.90 25.72
C MET A 1 -24.41 66.65 25.25
N LEU A 2 -23.68 65.64 24.76
CA LEU A 2 -23.39 64.36 25.46
C LEU A 2 -24.67 63.51 25.64
N THR A 3 -24.81 62.25 25.22
CA THR A 3 -23.90 61.26 24.62
C THR A 3 -24.77 60.09 24.11
N ILE A 4 -24.48 59.55 22.93
CA ILE A 4 -24.95 58.24 22.45
C ILE A 4 -24.12 57.17 23.15
N LEU A 5 -24.72 56.18 23.83
CA LEU A 5 -24.05 54.91 24.14
C LEU A 5 -25.07 53.76 24.18
N ALA A 6 -25.33 53.18 23.00
CA ALA A 6 -25.69 51.77 22.87
C ALA A 6 -24.37 51.01 22.69
N ILE A 7 -23.99 50.14 23.64
CA ILE A 7 -22.88 49.21 23.46
C ILE A 7 -23.31 47.82 23.93
N THR A 8 -23.78 47.06 22.94
CA THR A 8 -23.51 45.64 22.68
C THR A 8 -23.01 44.79 23.85
N THR A 9 -23.88 43.92 24.35
CA THR A 9 -23.48 42.75 25.13
C THR A 9 -22.67 41.79 24.28
N LEU A 10 -21.44 41.57 24.72
CA LEU A 10 -20.41 40.73 24.13
C LEU A 10 -20.83 39.26 24.15
N PHE A 11 -21.16 38.68 23.00
CA PHE A 11 -21.26 37.23 22.83
C PHE A 11 -19.84 36.64 22.87
N ALA A 12 -19.39 36.22 24.06
CA ALA A 12 -18.23 35.34 24.19
C ALA A 12 -18.67 33.91 23.84
N ILE A 13 -18.76 33.61 22.53
CA ILE A 13 -18.87 32.23 22.07
C ILE A 13 -17.48 31.61 22.21
N LEU A 14 -17.26 30.97 23.34
CA LEU A 14 -16.16 30.04 23.55
C LEU A 14 -16.26 28.98 22.44
N ALA A 15 -15.39 29.04 21.45
CA ALA A 15 -15.28 28.01 20.43
C ALA A 15 -14.82 26.71 21.10
N ILE A 16 -15.79 25.90 21.55
CA ILE A 16 -15.56 24.51 21.91
C ILE A 16 -15.27 23.80 20.59
N VAL A 17 -14.01 23.81 20.17
CA VAL A 17 -13.54 22.97 19.08
C VAL A 17 -13.72 21.52 19.57
N PRO A 18 -14.59 20.70 18.95
CA PRO A 18 -14.77 19.34 19.38
C PRO A 18 -13.43 18.60 19.21
N ARG A 19 -12.89 18.09 20.33
CA ARG A 19 -11.70 17.21 20.39
C ARG A 19 -11.82 15.92 19.57
N ALA A 20 -12.94 15.69 18.89
CA ALA A 20 -13.30 14.45 18.22
C ALA A 20 -12.66 14.22 16.84
N LEU A 21 -11.86 15.16 16.31
CA LEU A 21 -11.18 14.98 15.01
C LEU A 21 -9.68 14.63 15.10
N ALA A 22 -9.10 14.58 16.31
CA ALA A 22 -7.66 14.35 16.49
C ALA A 22 -7.24 12.86 16.45
N GLN A 23 -8.16 11.91 16.27
CA GLN A 23 -7.86 10.47 16.21
C GLN A 23 -8.01 9.92 14.79
N ALA A 24 -7.10 10.29 13.88
CA ALA A 24 -6.99 9.58 12.59
C ALA A 24 -5.58 9.54 12.00
N ALA A 25 -4.54 9.95 12.73
CA ALA A 25 -3.17 9.68 12.35
C ALA A 25 -2.65 8.48 13.16
N HIS A 26 -3.19 7.29 12.91
CA HIS A 26 -2.43 6.08 13.25
C HIS A 26 -1.17 6.18 12.38
N THR A 27 -0.06 6.63 12.97
CA THR A 27 1.16 6.94 12.22
C THR A 27 1.54 5.68 11.48
N TYR A 28 1.37 5.68 10.15
CA TYR A 28 1.82 4.58 9.32
C TYR A 28 3.31 4.39 9.57
N ARG A 29 3.68 3.29 10.24
CA ARG A 29 5.07 2.92 10.47
C ARG A 29 5.44 1.83 9.47
N PRO A 30 6.24 2.15 8.44
CA PRO A 30 6.75 1.12 7.56
C PRO A 30 7.57 0.12 8.38
N THR A 31 7.43 -1.16 8.05
CA THR A 31 8.20 -2.23 8.69
C THR A 31 9.35 -2.56 7.77
N PRO A 32 10.63 -2.33 8.10
CA PRO A 32 11.74 -2.65 7.21
C PRO A 32 11.77 -4.15 6.89
N MET A 33 12.24 -4.52 5.69
CA MET A 33 12.51 -5.91 5.36
C MET A 33 13.69 -6.44 6.20
N PRO A 34 13.59 -7.63 6.81
CA PRO A 34 14.72 -8.26 7.48
C PRO A 34 15.89 -8.51 6.52
N LYS A 35 17.12 -8.17 6.93
CA LYS A 35 18.33 -8.36 6.10
C LYS A 35 18.54 -9.81 5.65
N GLN A 36 18.14 -10.78 6.48
CA GLN A 36 18.27 -12.21 6.19
C GLN A 36 17.00 -12.85 5.59
N TRP A 37 16.00 -12.06 5.19
CA TRP A 37 14.80 -12.64 4.60
C TRP A 37 15.14 -13.35 3.28
N GLN A 38 14.75 -14.62 3.19
CA GLN A 38 14.88 -15.46 2.01
C GLN A 38 13.51 -16.11 1.75
N PRO A 39 12.91 -15.93 0.56
CA PRO A 39 11.66 -16.59 0.24
C PRO A 39 11.87 -18.09 -0.03
N PRO A 40 10.84 -18.94 0.20
CA PRO A 40 10.85 -20.31 -0.28
C PRO A 40 11.08 -20.37 -1.80
N GLY A 41 11.95 -21.27 -2.27
CA GLY A 41 12.31 -21.32 -3.69
C GLY A 41 11.14 -21.60 -4.64
N ALA A 42 10.15 -22.40 -4.20
CA ALA A 42 8.93 -22.65 -4.96
C ALA A 42 8.08 -21.37 -5.11
N TRP A 43 7.93 -20.61 -4.02
CA TRP A 43 7.26 -19.32 -4.04
C TRP A 43 7.99 -18.32 -4.94
N LEU A 44 9.32 -18.29 -4.90
CA LEU A 44 10.09 -17.36 -5.74
C LEU A 44 9.88 -17.65 -7.24
N ARG A 45 9.78 -18.92 -7.65
CA ARG A 45 9.46 -19.26 -9.05
C ARG A 45 8.09 -18.73 -9.47
N GLN A 46 7.09 -18.83 -8.59
CA GLN A 46 5.75 -18.30 -8.81
C GLN A 46 5.76 -16.77 -8.91
N ALA A 47 6.40 -16.09 -7.95
CA ALA A 47 6.53 -14.64 -7.92
C ALA A 47 7.20 -14.10 -9.20
N MET A 48 8.25 -14.79 -9.68
CA MET A 48 8.94 -14.40 -10.90
C MET A 48 8.12 -14.66 -12.17
N CYS A 49 7.23 -15.65 -12.17
CA CYS A 49 6.25 -15.80 -13.26
C CYS A 49 5.29 -14.61 -13.29
N ILE A 50 4.72 -14.27 -12.14
CA ILE A 50 3.80 -13.12 -12.01
C ILE A 50 4.50 -11.83 -12.44
N HIS A 51 5.70 -11.56 -11.93
CA HIS A 51 6.49 -10.40 -12.35
C HIS A 51 6.55 -10.27 -13.88
N ARG A 52 6.90 -11.34 -14.59
CA ARG A 52 7.01 -11.32 -16.07
C ARG A 52 5.69 -11.05 -16.79
N HIS A 53 4.55 -11.32 -16.16
CA HIS A 53 3.23 -10.99 -16.70
C HIS A 53 2.72 -9.61 -16.27
N GLU A 54 3.20 -9.09 -15.14
CA GLU A 54 2.82 -7.78 -14.61
C GLU A 54 3.67 -6.64 -15.20
N SER A 55 4.99 -6.86 -15.34
CA SER A 55 5.93 -5.84 -15.82
C SER A 55 7.20 -6.44 -16.45
N VAL A 56 7.83 -5.65 -17.31
CA VAL A 56 9.17 -5.93 -17.87
C VAL A 56 10.31 -5.26 -17.11
N ASP A 57 9.98 -4.39 -16.15
CA ASP A 57 10.94 -3.56 -15.41
C ASP A 57 10.49 -3.39 -13.95
N TRP A 58 11.42 -3.61 -13.02
CA TRP A 58 11.20 -3.46 -11.58
C TRP A 58 10.95 -2.02 -11.14
N HIS A 59 11.35 -1.02 -11.92
CA HIS A 59 11.24 0.39 -11.58
C HIS A 59 10.18 1.14 -12.41
N ARG A 60 9.35 0.40 -13.16
CA ARG A 60 8.23 0.98 -13.91
C ARG A 60 7.24 1.65 -12.96
N ALA A 61 6.89 2.91 -13.23
CA ALA A 61 5.94 3.68 -12.43
C ALA A 61 4.81 4.19 -13.30
N GLY A 62 3.57 3.97 -12.87
CA GLY A 62 2.40 4.61 -13.46
C GLY A 62 2.04 4.12 -14.86
N ARG A 63 2.57 2.97 -15.30
CA ARG A 63 2.31 2.40 -16.64
C ARG A 63 2.09 0.89 -16.59
N ASP A 64 1.22 0.39 -17.47
CA ASP A 64 1.03 -1.05 -17.69
C ASP A 64 2.09 -1.65 -18.63
N TRP A 65 1.93 -2.93 -18.97
CA TRP A 65 2.83 -3.66 -19.87
C TRP A 65 2.76 -3.18 -21.33
N GLN A 66 1.68 -2.50 -21.74
CA GLN A 66 1.55 -1.83 -23.03
C GLN A 66 1.98 -0.36 -22.99
N GLY A 67 2.46 0.14 -21.85
CA GLY A 67 2.91 1.52 -21.68
C GLY A 67 1.78 2.54 -21.46
N ARG A 68 0.53 2.11 -21.31
CA ARG A 68 -0.61 2.98 -21.01
C ARG A 68 -0.58 3.42 -19.54
N PRO A 69 -1.17 4.59 -19.19
CA PRO A 69 -1.28 5.03 -17.81
C PRO A 69 -1.93 3.97 -16.91
N SER A 70 -1.37 3.79 -15.72
CA SER A 70 -1.77 2.76 -14.76
C SER A 70 -1.61 3.27 -13.33
N PRO A 71 -2.44 2.87 -12.36
CA PRO A 71 -2.29 3.24 -10.95
C PRO A 71 -1.23 2.40 -10.22
N TYR A 72 -0.62 1.43 -10.91
CA TYR A 72 0.29 0.45 -10.33
C TYR A 72 1.77 0.85 -10.48
N PHE A 73 2.61 0.34 -9.58
CA PHE A 73 4.03 0.69 -9.48
C PHE A 73 4.91 -0.54 -9.24
N GLY A 74 6.11 -0.50 -9.80
CA GLY A 74 7.16 -1.50 -9.63
C GLY A 74 6.97 -2.76 -10.46
N GLY A 75 7.90 -3.71 -10.32
CA GLY A 75 7.91 -4.96 -11.07
C GLY A 75 6.74 -5.90 -10.74
N MET A 76 6.16 -5.75 -9.55
CA MET A 76 4.99 -6.53 -9.12
C MET A 76 3.67 -5.75 -9.28
N GLN A 77 3.69 -4.57 -9.93
CA GLN A 77 2.52 -3.73 -10.19
C GLN A 77 1.63 -3.52 -8.95
N PHE A 78 2.22 -3.02 -7.87
CA PHE A 78 1.49 -2.72 -6.63
C PHE A 78 0.65 -1.45 -6.76
N LEU A 79 -0.55 -1.47 -6.17
CA LEU A 79 -1.17 -0.23 -5.68
C LEU A 79 -0.38 0.28 -4.48
N VAL A 80 -0.27 1.61 -4.35
CA VAL A 80 0.40 2.24 -3.20
C VAL A 80 -0.29 1.88 -1.87
N SER A 81 -1.62 1.69 -1.87
CA SER A 81 -2.36 1.24 -0.69
C SER A 81 -1.99 -0.20 -0.30
N THR A 82 -1.90 -1.12 -1.26
CA THR A 82 -1.45 -2.52 -1.04
C THR A 82 -0.01 -2.55 -0.55
N TRP A 83 0.88 -1.75 -1.16
CA TRP A 83 2.26 -1.59 -0.73
C TRP A 83 2.37 -1.19 0.75
N ARG A 84 1.61 -0.16 1.14
CA ARG A 84 1.57 0.31 2.53
C ARG A 84 1.01 -0.76 3.46
N ARG A 85 -0.06 -1.47 3.06
CA ARG A 85 -0.62 -2.60 3.81
C ARG A 85 0.40 -3.72 4.05
N ALA A 86 1.31 -3.96 3.11
CA ALA A 86 2.43 -4.88 3.26
C ALA A 86 3.58 -4.35 4.14
N GLY A 87 3.46 -3.12 4.65
CA GLY A 87 4.47 -2.45 5.47
C GLY A 87 5.54 -1.68 4.68
N GLY A 88 5.35 -1.44 3.38
CA GLY A 88 6.25 -0.66 2.54
C GLY A 88 6.01 0.86 2.56
N SER A 89 7.08 1.65 2.58
CA SER A 89 7.04 3.12 2.45
C SER A 89 7.35 3.59 1.02
N GLY A 90 6.99 4.82 0.69
CA GLY A 90 7.29 5.42 -0.61
C GLY A 90 6.53 4.77 -1.77
N LEU A 91 7.09 4.86 -2.98
CA LEU A 91 6.58 4.16 -4.15
C LEU A 91 7.27 2.78 -4.31
N PRO A 92 6.52 1.74 -4.69
CA PRO A 92 7.08 0.43 -5.01
C PRO A 92 8.18 0.47 -6.07
N SER A 93 8.05 1.36 -7.07
CA SER A 93 9.01 1.56 -8.15
C SER A 93 10.36 2.08 -7.68
N ASP A 94 10.42 2.74 -6.51
CA ASP A 94 11.68 3.27 -5.96
C ASP A 94 12.41 2.21 -5.11
N ALA A 95 11.72 1.11 -4.79
CA ALA A 95 12.25 0.05 -3.96
C ALA A 95 13.04 -0.98 -4.79
N SER A 96 14.05 -1.60 -4.16
CA SER A 96 14.79 -2.71 -4.78
C SER A 96 13.86 -3.88 -5.15
N PRO A 97 14.21 -4.69 -6.16
CA PRO A 97 13.45 -5.90 -6.50
C PRO A 97 13.21 -6.83 -5.30
N ARG A 98 14.22 -6.97 -4.43
CA ARG A 98 14.13 -7.80 -3.22
C ARG A 98 13.09 -7.28 -2.23
N GLU A 99 13.06 -5.97 -2.02
CA GLU A 99 12.08 -5.31 -1.18
C GLU A 99 10.67 -5.47 -1.75
N GLN A 100 10.51 -5.35 -3.07
CA GLN A 100 9.23 -5.58 -3.73
C GLN A 100 8.73 -7.02 -3.57
N LEU A 101 9.61 -8.00 -3.74
CA LEU A 101 9.31 -9.41 -3.50
C LEU A 101 8.95 -9.68 -2.04
N TYR A 102 9.61 -9.03 -1.08
CA TYR A 102 9.24 -9.16 0.34
C TYR A 102 7.81 -8.68 0.60
N ARG A 103 7.43 -7.54 0.04
CA ARG A 103 6.04 -7.05 0.16
C ARG A 103 5.05 -7.96 -0.52
N ALA A 104 5.41 -8.54 -1.67
CA ALA A 104 4.57 -9.50 -2.36
C ALA A 104 4.36 -10.76 -1.51
N TYR A 105 5.41 -11.26 -0.87
CA TYR A 105 5.34 -12.39 0.06
C TYR A 105 4.40 -12.10 1.22
N ARG A 106 4.49 -10.90 1.82
CA ARG A 106 3.60 -10.49 2.92
C ARG A 106 2.12 -10.47 2.49
N ILE A 107 1.82 -9.98 1.29
CA ILE A 107 0.44 -9.98 0.77
C ILE A 107 -0.05 -11.41 0.48
N TRP A 108 0.80 -12.22 -0.15
CA TRP A 108 0.52 -13.63 -0.42
C TRP A 108 0.21 -14.39 0.88
N ASP A 109 1.06 -14.25 1.89
CA ASP A 109 0.94 -14.88 3.21
C ASP A 109 -0.33 -14.45 3.95
N MET A 110 -0.70 -13.16 3.91
CA MET A 110 -1.98 -12.68 4.43
C MET A 110 -3.20 -13.35 3.77
N GLY A 111 -3.06 -13.83 2.54
CA GLY A 111 -4.08 -14.56 1.81
C GLY A 111 -4.28 -16.00 2.28
N ALA A 112 -3.32 -16.59 2.98
CA ALA A 112 -3.35 -18.00 3.39
C ALA A 112 -4.52 -18.33 4.31
N GLY A 113 -4.86 -17.41 5.22
CA GLY A 113 -6.02 -17.56 6.11
C GLY A 113 -7.38 -17.40 5.40
N ARG A 114 -7.42 -16.80 4.20
CA ARG A 114 -8.68 -16.53 3.49
C ARG A 114 -9.16 -17.73 2.66
N MET A 115 -8.24 -18.61 2.23
CA MET A 115 -8.55 -19.74 1.34
C MET A 115 -8.73 -21.09 2.07
N GLY A 116 -8.36 -21.18 3.35
CA GLY A 116 -8.61 -22.36 4.19
C GLY A 116 -7.71 -23.58 3.89
N ASP A 117 -6.80 -23.48 2.92
CA ASP A 117 -5.84 -24.52 2.52
C ASP A 117 -4.46 -24.34 3.19
N GLY A 118 -4.26 -23.25 3.95
CA GLY A 118 -3.00 -22.94 4.61
C GLY A 118 -1.89 -22.48 3.64
N LEU A 119 -2.19 -22.30 2.36
CA LEU A 119 -1.27 -21.82 1.34
C LEU A 119 -1.61 -20.35 1.04
N GLY A 120 -0.60 -19.48 0.94
CA GLY A 120 -0.85 -18.08 0.60
C GLY A 120 -1.55 -17.91 -0.76
N SER A 121 -2.12 -16.73 -1.01
CA SER A 121 -2.98 -16.48 -2.17
C SER A 121 -2.40 -15.45 -3.13
N TRP A 122 -2.50 -15.72 -4.43
CA TRP A 122 -2.06 -14.83 -5.51
C TRP A 122 -3.17 -13.93 -6.06
N ARG A 123 -4.36 -13.89 -5.42
CA ARG A 123 -5.53 -13.11 -5.88
C ARG A 123 -5.32 -11.60 -6.07
N GLU A 124 -4.30 -11.02 -5.43
CA GLU A 124 -3.95 -9.61 -5.65
C GLU A 124 -3.45 -9.37 -7.08
N TRP A 125 -2.90 -10.38 -7.74
CA TRP A 125 -2.34 -10.30 -9.08
C TRP A 125 -3.29 -10.93 -10.10
N GLY A 126 -3.91 -10.09 -10.93
CA GLY A 126 -4.85 -10.54 -11.96
C GLY A 126 -4.22 -11.48 -12.98
N THR A 127 -2.89 -11.43 -13.15
CA THR A 127 -2.15 -12.31 -14.06
C THR A 127 -1.77 -13.67 -13.46
N ALA A 128 -2.06 -13.92 -12.17
CA ALA A 128 -1.73 -15.17 -11.49
C ALA A 128 -2.23 -16.42 -12.23
N GLY A 129 -3.40 -16.34 -12.87
CA GLY A 129 -3.95 -17.44 -13.67
C GLY A 129 -3.06 -17.85 -14.85
N ALA A 130 -2.32 -16.92 -15.46
CA ALA A 130 -1.36 -17.22 -16.53
C ALA A 130 -0.17 -18.06 -16.04
N CYS A 131 0.08 -18.04 -14.72
CA CYS A 131 1.09 -18.84 -14.05
C CYS A 131 0.54 -20.14 -13.43
N GLY A 132 -0.74 -20.46 -13.64
CA GLY A 132 -1.41 -21.59 -12.99
C GLY A 132 -1.67 -21.40 -11.50
N LEU A 133 -1.75 -20.14 -11.03
CA LEU A 133 -1.90 -19.76 -9.63
C LEU A 133 -3.27 -19.17 -9.34
N ARG A 134 -3.65 -19.17 -8.06
CA ARG A 134 -4.88 -18.54 -7.55
C ARG A 134 -4.61 -17.72 -6.30
#